data_AF-A0A947ALL0-F1
#
_entry.id   AF-A0A947ALL0-F1
#
_cell.length_a   1.000
_cell.length_b   1.000
_cell.length_c   1.000
_cell.angle_alpha   90.00
_cell.angle_beta   90.00
_cell.angle_gamma   90.00
#
_symmetry.space_group_name_H-M   'P 1'
#
loop_
_entity.id
_entity.type
_entity.pdbx_description
1 polymer ?
#
loop_
_entity_poly.entity_id
_entity_poly.type
_entity_poly.pdbx_seq_one_letter_code
_entity_poly.pdbx_strand_id
1 'polypeptide(L)'
;MKNISWKLVFVLIVIVTAIIYLLPSIKPTFWPHNKINLGLDLQGGMHLVLEVETQKAVESNIERISQEIRSLCKKEHIRRVQIEPIQGAKILITIKDEQSIKKFEALLDKEFRG
;
A
#
# COMPACT_ATOMS: atom_id res chain seq x y z
N MET A 1 62.88 11.18 -48.74
CA MET A 1 61.61 10.51 -49.12
C MET A 1 60.90 10.15 -47.83
N LYS A 2 59.73 10.76 -47.58
CA LYS A 2 59.07 10.78 -46.27
C LYS A 2 58.72 9.36 -45.84
N ASN A 3 59.43 8.89 -44.83
CA ASN A 3 59.16 7.74 -43.97
C ASN A 3 57.78 7.93 -43.32
N ILE A 4 56.72 7.74 -44.13
CA ILE A 4 55.36 7.50 -43.69
C ILE A 4 55.42 6.20 -42.91
N SER A 5 55.75 6.47 -41.66
CA SER A 5 56.12 5.56 -40.63
C SER A 5 54.89 4.76 -40.35
N TRP A 6 54.99 3.45 -40.25
CA TRP A 6 54.03 2.50 -39.68
C TRP A 6 52.98 3.10 -38.72
N LYS A 7 53.37 4.10 -37.92
CA LYS A 7 52.52 5.06 -37.20
C LYS A 7 51.26 5.54 -37.97
N LEU A 8 51.34 5.89 -39.25
CA LEU A 8 50.20 6.36 -40.05
C LEU A 8 49.22 5.21 -40.33
N VAL A 9 49.74 4.02 -40.64
CA VAL A 9 48.93 2.80 -40.76
C VAL A 9 48.25 2.47 -39.44
N PHE A 10 48.98 2.58 -38.32
CA PHE A 10 48.45 2.37 -36.98
C PHE A 10 47.34 3.38 -36.63
N VAL A 11 47.55 4.67 -36.92
CA VAL A 11 46.55 5.72 -36.71
C VAL A 11 45.30 5.47 -37.56
N LEU A 12 45.47 5.07 -38.82
CA LEU A 12 44.35 4.73 -39.70
C LEU A 12 43.54 3.55 -39.15
N ILE A 13 44.21 2.51 -38.66
CA ILE A 13 43.55 1.35 -38.04
C ILE A 13 42.74 1.77 -36.82
N VAL A 14 43.32 2.55 -35.92
CA VAL A 14 42.63 3.03 -34.70
C VAL A 14 41.40 3.87 -35.06
N ILE A 15 41.50 4.75 -36.06
CA ILE A 15 40.38 5.56 -36.55
C ILE A 15 39.26 4.66 -37.12
N VAL A 16 39.62 3.68 -37.95
CA VAL A 16 38.63 2.74 -38.51
C VAL A 16 37.95 1.92 -37.41
N THR A 17 38.71 1.43 -36.43
CA THR A 17 38.14 0.74 -35.27
C THR A 17 37.20 1.64 -34.48
N ALA A 18 37.58 2.89 -34.21
CA ALA A 18 36.72 3.84 -33.51
C ALA A 18 35.40 4.11 -34.27
N ILE A 19 35.46 4.25 -35.59
CA ILE A 19 34.26 4.41 -36.43
C ILE A 19 33.36 3.18 -36.31
N ILE A 20 33.92 1.97 -36.41
CA ILE A 20 33.15 0.71 -36.28
C ILE A 20 32.41 0.64 -34.93
N TYR A 21 33.06 1.05 -33.83
CA TYR A 21 32.44 1.08 -32.51
C TYR A 21 31.45 2.25 -32.29
N LEU A 22 31.55 3.35 -33.05
CA LEU A 22 30.58 4.44 -33.01
C LEU A 22 29.30 4.16 -33.82
N LEU A 23 29.39 3.39 -34.90
CA LEU A 23 28.25 3.05 -35.76
C LEU A 23 26.99 2.54 -35.00
N PRO A 24 27.09 1.63 -34.00
CA PRO A 24 25.90 1.17 -33.28
C PRO A 24 25.22 2.28 -32.45
N SER A 25 25.91 3.38 -32.12
CA SER A 25 25.34 4.48 -31.35
C SER A 25 24.37 5.36 -32.15
N ILE A 26 24.56 5.49 -33.46
CA ILE A 26 23.74 6.37 -34.33
C ILE A 26 22.64 5.61 -35.07
N LYS A 27 22.87 4.33 -35.41
CA LYS A 27 21.84 3.48 -36.02
C LYS A 27 21.94 2.05 -35.49
N PRO A 28 21.09 1.66 -34.51
CA PRO A 28 21.13 0.33 -33.91
C PRO A 28 20.74 -0.81 -34.88
N THR A 29 20.33 -0.49 -36.12
CA THR A 29 19.92 -1.45 -37.15
C THR A 29 21.08 -2.22 -37.80
N PHE A 30 22.30 -1.68 -37.84
CA PHE A 30 23.41 -2.29 -38.60
C PHE A 30 24.20 -3.37 -37.86
N TRP A 31 23.92 -3.58 -36.57
CA TRP A 31 24.57 -4.62 -35.76
C TRP A 31 23.50 -5.45 -35.07
N PRO A 32 23.54 -6.80 -35.16
CA PRO A 32 22.54 -7.66 -34.56
C PRO A 32 22.71 -7.65 -33.05
N HIS A 33 22.14 -6.64 -32.40
CA HIS A 33 21.92 -6.67 -30.97
C HIS A 33 20.72 -7.59 -30.78
N ASN A 34 21.00 -8.87 -30.50
CA ASN A 34 19.99 -9.74 -29.90
C ASN A 34 19.39 -8.95 -28.75
N LYS A 35 18.05 -8.74 -28.78
CA LYS A 35 17.32 -8.12 -27.68
C LYS A 35 17.86 -8.74 -26.40
N ILE A 36 18.51 -7.92 -25.57
CA ILE A 36 18.82 -8.34 -24.22
C ILE A 36 17.47 -8.73 -23.63
N ASN A 37 17.32 -10.00 -23.25
CA ASN A 37 16.16 -10.45 -22.52
C ASN A 37 16.23 -9.73 -21.17
N LEU A 38 15.63 -8.55 -21.13
CA LEU A 38 15.40 -7.80 -19.90
C LEU A 38 14.68 -8.77 -18.98
N GLY A 39 15.32 -9.13 -17.87
CA GLY A 39 14.70 -9.99 -16.87
C GLY A 39 13.37 -9.40 -16.43
N LEU A 40 12.50 -10.25 -15.90
CA LEU A 40 11.13 -9.91 -15.46
C LEU A 40 11.05 -8.59 -14.66
N ASP A 41 12.09 -8.28 -13.88
CA ASP A 41 12.24 -7.07 -13.06
C ASP A 41 12.23 -5.74 -13.85
N LEU A 42 12.72 -5.76 -15.10
CA LEU A 42 12.81 -4.57 -15.96
C LEU A 42 11.73 -4.51 -17.06
N GLN A 43 10.82 -5.50 -17.13
CA GLN A 43 9.79 -5.59 -18.18
C GLN A 43 8.39 -5.11 -17.80
N GLY A 44 8.06 -4.90 -16.52
CA GLY A 44 6.70 -4.46 -16.18
C GLY A 44 6.46 -4.18 -14.71
N GLY A 45 6.11 -2.93 -14.42
CA GLY A 45 5.82 -2.42 -13.09
C GLY A 45 4.72 -3.17 -12.34
N MET A 46 4.98 -3.39 -11.05
CA MET A 46 4.02 -3.90 -10.08
C MET A 46 2.82 -2.93 -9.96
N HIS A 47 1.66 -3.32 -10.48
CA HIS A 47 0.39 -2.62 -10.22
C HIS A 47 -0.26 -3.24 -8.98
N LEU A 48 0.12 -2.75 -7.80
CA LEU A 48 -0.44 -3.21 -6.53
C LEU A 48 -1.73 -2.42 -6.24
N VAL A 49 -2.89 -3.00 -6.56
CA VAL A 49 -4.18 -2.46 -6.14
C VAL A 49 -4.41 -2.88 -4.69
N LEU A 50 -4.04 -2.03 -3.74
CA LEU A 50 -4.42 -2.17 -2.34
C LEU A 50 -5.86 -1.69 -2.17
N GLU A 51 -6.82 -2.60 -2.27
CA GLU A 51 -8.20 -2.32 -1.90
C GLU A 51 -8.27 -2.25 -0.37
N VAL A 52 -8.23 -1.04 0.18
CA VAL A 52 -8.58 -0.84 1.59
C VAL A 52 -10.09 -1.00 1.68
N GLU A 53 -10.54 -2.15 2.18
CA GLU A 53 -11.95 -2.40 2.50
C GLU A 53 -12.37 -1.50 3.68
N THR A 54 -12.53 -0.20 3.42
CA THR A 54 -12.89 0.83 4.40
C THR A 54 -14.16 0.43 5.15
N GLN A 55 -15.10 -0.23 4.46
CA GLN A 55 -16.34 -0.72 5.04
C GLN A 55 -16.11 -1.78 6.13
N LYS A 56 -15.18 -2.73 5.92
CA LYS A 56 -14.82 -3.74 6.93
C LYS A 56 -14.06 -3.12 8.11
N ALA A 57 -13.24 -2.10 7.85
CA ALA A 57 -12.56 -1.36 8.91
C ALA A 57 -13.58 -0.63 9.82
N VAL A 58 -14.63 -0.03 9.24
CA VAL A 58 -15.71 0.61 10.00
C VAL A 58 -16.50 -0.44 10.81
N GLU A 59 -16.85 -1.57 10.21
CA GLU A 59 -17.58 -2.65 10.90
C GLU A 59 -16.77 -3.21 12.08
N SER A 60 -15.47 -3.48 11.88
CA SER A 60 -14.56 -3.93 12.93
C SER A 60 -14.44 -2.91 14.07
N ASN A 61 -14.42 -1.60 13.75
CA ASN A 61 -14.39 -0.56 14.76
C ASN A 61 -15.70 -0.48 15.56
N ILE A 62 -16.86 -0.62 14.90
CA ILE A 62 -18.19 -0.67 15.55
C ILE A 62 -18.29 -1.88 16.48
N GLU A 63 -17.77 -3.03 16.06
CA GLU A 63 -17.76 -4.24 16.90
C GLU A 63 -16.85 -4.06 18.12
N ARG A 64 -15.65 -3.48 17.93
CA ARG A 64 -14.73 -3.15 19.03
C ARG A 64 -15.39 -2.23 20.07
N ILE A 65 -16.04 -1.15 19.61
CA ILE A 65 -16.76 -0.21 20.51
C ILE A 65 -17.90 -0.92 21.23
N SER A 66 -18.65 -1.78 20.54
CA SER A 66 -19.75 -2.56 21.16
C SER A 66 -19.24 -3.47 22.29
N GLN A 67 -18.08 -4.10 22.11
CA GLN A 67 -17.44 -4.92 23.15
C GLN A 67 -16.95 -4.08 24.33
N GLU A 68 -16.43 -2.88 24.07
CA GLU A 68 -15.98 -1.95 25.10
C GLU A 68 -17.15 -1.48 25.98
N ILE A 69 -18.27 -1.06 25.38
CA ILE A 69 -19.50 -0.71 26.10
C ILE A 69 -19.99 -1.89 26.95
N ARG A 70 -19.94 -3.11 26.41
CA ARG A 70 -20.32 -4.33 27.15
C ARG A 70 -19.42 -4.57 28.38
N SER A 71 -18.12 -4.32 28.24
CA SER A 71 -17.15 -4.41 29.34
C SER A 71 -17.41 -3.35 30.41
N LEU A 72 -17.69 -2.10 30.02
CA LEU A 72 -18.03 -1.00 30.92
C LEU A 72 -19.32 -1.29 31.71
N CYS A 73 -20.38 -1.74 31.04
CA CYS A 73 -21.62 -2.16 31.70
C CYS A 73 -21.39 -3.28 32.73
N LYS A 74 -20.49 -4.23 32.43
CA LYS A 74 -20.14 -5.31 33.37
C LYS A 74 -19.37 -4.79 34.59
N LYS A 75 -18.43 -3.86 34.39
CA LYS A 75 -17.67 -3.20 35.47
C LYS A 75 -18.59 -2.43 36.42
N GLU A 76 -19.52 -1.65 35.88
CA GLU A 76 -20.49 -0.86 36.65
C GLU A 76 -21.70 -1.68 37.16
N HIS A 77 -21.62 -3.02 37.06
CA HIS A 77 -22.65 -3.96 37.51
C HIS A 77 -24.07 -3.71 36.95
N ILE A 78 -24.13 -3.19 35.71
CA ILE A 78 -25.38 -3.01 34.96
C ILE A 78 -25.80 -4.37 34.41
N ARG A 79 -26.87 -4.95 34.96
CA ARG A 79 -27.33 -6.30 34.62
C ARG A 79 -28.25 -6.28 33.41
N ARG A 80 -28.35 -7.41 32.68
CA ARG A 80 -29.31 -7.62 31.57
C ARG A 80 -29.25 -6.59 30.44
N VAL A 81 -28.05 -6.12 30.09
CA VAL A 81 -27.84 -5.26 28.91
C VAL A 81 -27.62 -6.12 27.67
N GLN A 82 -28.44 -5.95 26.65
CA GLN A 82 -28.19 -6.48 25.31
C GLN A 82 -27.62 -5.38 24.44
N ILE A 83 -26.47 -5.63 23.82
CA ILE A 83 -25.75 -4.70 22.95
C ILE A 83 -25.53 -5.41 21.64
N GLU A 84 -26.11 -4.89 20.57
CA GLU A 84 -26.04 -5.44 19.22
C GLU A 84 -25.68 -4.33 18.22
N PRO A 85 -24.60 -4.48 17.44
CA PRO A 85 -24.31 -3.55 16.36
C PRO A 85 -25.36 -3.71 15.24
N ILE A 86 -25.85 -2.60 14.72
CA ILE A 86 -26.80 -2.55 13.61
C ILE A 86 -26.17 -1.84 12.41
N GLN A 87 -26.73 -2.05 11.21
CA GLN A 87 -26.18 -1.47 9.98
C GLN A 87 -26.10 0.07 10.04
N GLY A 88 -25.00 0.61 9.50
CA GLY A 88 -24.82 2.05 9.33
C GLY A 88 -24.27 2.78 10.55
N ALA A 89 -23.24 2.23 11.19
CA ALA A 89 -22.52 2.84 12.31
C ALA A 89 -23.40 3.16 13.53
N LYS A 90 -24.37 2.28 13.84
CA LYS A 90 -25.28 2.41 14.96
C LYS A 90 -25.17 1.19 15.87
N ILE A 91 -25.37 1.38 17.17
CA ILE A 91 -25.36 0.29 18.16
C ILE A 91 -26.70 0.34 18.89
N LEU A 92 -27.44 -0.77 18.87
CA LEU A 92 -28.69 -0.92 19.58
C LEU A 92 -28.40 -1.46 20.99
N ILE A 93 -28.90 -0.76 22.01
CA ILE A 93 -28.72 -1.14 23.41
C ILE A 93 -30.09 -1.28 24.06
N THR A 94 -30.39 -2.48 24.53
CA THR A 94 -31.65 -2.82 25.22
C THR A 94 -31.36 -3.11 26.69
N ILE A 95 -31.99 -2.32 27.57
CA ILE A 95 -31.88 -2.45 29.03
C ILE A 95 -33.28 -2.71 29.57
N LYS A 96 -33.42 -3.74 30.42
CA LYS A 96 -34.75 -4.19 30.90
C LYS A 96 -35.26 -3.44 32.13
N ASP A 97 -34.41 -2.71 32.84
CA ASP A 97 -34.75 -2.06 34.10
C ASP A 97 -34.43 -0.57 34.11
N GLU A 98 -35.37 0.23 34.64
CA GLU A 98 -35.31 1.69 34.63
C GLU A 98 -34.19 2.25 35.51
N GLN A 99 -33.79 1.53 36.57
CA GLN A 99 -32.66 1.90 37.42
C GLN A 99 -31.32 1.75 36.69
N SER A 100 -31.15 0.70 35.87
CA SER A 100 -29.98 0.52 35.03
C SER A 100 -29.92 1.51 33.88
N ILE A 101 -31.06 1.98 33.36
CA ILE A 101 -31.08 3.06 32.34
C ILE A 101 -30.43 4.32 32.91
N LYS A 102 -30.84 4.78 34.09
CA LYS A 102 -30.26 5.98 34.72
C LYS A 102 -28.76 5.83 35.00
N LYS A 103 -28.32 4.64 35.45
CA LYS A 103 -26.90 4.35 35.65
C LYS A 103 -26.12 4.33 34.34
N PHE A 104 -26.72 3.79 33.29
CA PHE A 104 -26.11 3.73 31.96
C PHE A 104 -26.01 5.11 31.31
N GLU A 105 -27.03 5.96 31.43
CA GLU A 105 -26.97 7.36 31.01
C GLU A 105 -25.85 8.13 31.73
N ALA A 106 -25.74 7.97 33.05
CA ALA A 106 -24.66 8.60 33.82
C ALA A 106 -23.26 8.10 33.42
N LEU A 107 -23.13 6.82 33.07
CA LEU A 107 -21.89 6.24 32.57
C LEU A 107 -21.53 6.80 31.19
N LEU A 108 -22.50 6.89 30.27
CA LEU A 108 -22.30 7.48 28.95
C LEU A 108 -21.89 8.95 29.02
N ASP A 109 -22.54 9.73 29.88
CA ASP A 109 -22.24 11.15 30.05
C ASP A 109 -20.81 11.36 30.58
N LYS A 110 -20.35 10.50 31.50
CA LYS A 110 -19.00 10.56 32.05
C LYS A 110 -17.91 10.20 31.04
N GLU A 111 -18.15 9.23 30.16
CA GLU A 111 -17.09 8.61 29.35
C GLU A 111 -17.09 9.06 27.88
N PHE A 112 -18.22 9.54 27.36
CA PHE A 112 -18.35 9.94 25.94
C PHE A 112 -18.70 11.41 25.74
N ARG A 113 -19.17 12.13 26.78
CA ARG A 113 -19.36 13.59 26.76
C ARG A 113 -18.22 14.25 27.54
N GLY A 114 -17.08 14.37 26.87
CA GLY A 114 -16.10 15.42 27.17
C GLY A 114 -16.49 16.72 26.48
#